data_AF-A0A2I1C293-F1
#
_entry.id   AF-A0A2I1C293-F1
#
_cell.length_a   1.000
_cell.length_b   1.000
_cell.length_c   1.000
_cell.angle_alpha   90.00
_cell.angle_beta   90.00
_cell.angle_gamma   90.00
#
_symmetry.space_group_name_H-M   'P 1'
#
loop_
_entity.id
_entity.type
_entity.pdbx_description
1 polymer ?
#
loop_
_entity_poly.entity_id
_entity_poly.type
_entity_poly.pdbx_seq_one_letter_code
_entity_poly.pdbx_strand_id
1 'polypeptide(L)'
;MGDHSTDEIDTHSEDERKPSLSALDADEQATRRTIKIKPLPEFGPKRPMPDHLVDILEEWHKENGRQLPPCAYANRGTHKWNWKVFDREGKDLELSKFEILHPCPYYVLVLHSPDFPQKLVRSRWPHWTKYGTFLIAWQGVTKGFEAKCCAIRTFAPKLEEIAYTQDIWKVPIPDLDREGEGIKKRSLSVAATPSQPRVRNRGQKREPEKEPEKRKRVSRPKREVATSNPNSGDASESSDETDSSAEESSDASSSSEEEDEENVTTPIAKRRRLQQQQPSSSLARTRKATNPAKATNKVTFKLVYYRSGAIRAFPLDECKTGRDLFDKARTFFRLFDRNVDIKILSCQISSERAQHFLFGSEGEFELLIQHAKDSKSTEDGKVTIEVNHVLEP
;
A
#
# COMPACT_ATOMS: atom_id res chain seq x y z
N MET A 1 4.86 16.45 -87.64
CA MET A 1 4.80 17.93 -87.61
C MET A 1 3.33 18.31 -87.65
N GLY A 2 2.85 19.10 -86.69
CA GLY A 2 1.48 19.58 -86.64
C GLY A 2 0.95 19.64 -85.21
N ASP A 3 0.85 20.86 -84.71
CA ASP A 3 0.32 21.32 -83.42
C ASP A 3 -1.13 20.91 -83.12
N HIS A 4 -1.47 20.91 -81.82
CA HIS A 4 -2.56 21.65 -81.16
C HIS A 4 -2.66 21.09 -79.71
N SER A 5 -2.25 21.80 -78.66
CA SER A 5 -2.87 22.96 -77.99
C SER A 5 -4.04 22.58 -77.06
N THR A 6 -4.21 23.40 -76.02
CA THR A 6 -5.19 23.43 -74.90
C THR A 6 -4.86 22.51 -73.73
N ASP A 7 -4.40 22.97 -72.57
CA ASP A 7 -4.84 24.02 -71.63
C ASP A 7 -5.43 23.36 -70.37
N GLU A 8 -5.15 23.98 -69.22
CA GLU A 8 -5.99 24.00 -68.01
C GLU A 8 -6.05 22.70 -67.17
N ILE A 9 -5.99 22.67 -65.83
CA ILE A 9 -6.22 23.65 -64.76
C ILE A 9 -5.36 23.28 -63.54
N ASP A 10 -4.87 24.33 -62.90
CA ASP A 10 -4.25 24.38 -61.58
C ASP A 10 -5.32 24.18 -60.48
N THR A 11 -5.15 23.17 -59.62
CA THR A 11 -5.92 23.03 -58.37
C THR A 11 -4.96 22.87 -57.19
N HIS A 12 -4.46 24.01 -56.74
CA HIS A 12 -3.99 24.22 -55.38
C HIS A 12 -5.12 23.89 -54.37
N SER A 13 -5.08 22.69 -53.79
CA SER A 13 -5.87 22.34 -52.61
C SER A 13 -5.05 22.64 -51.36
N GLU A 14 -5.05 23.91 -50.96
CA GLU A 14 -4.63 24.32 -49.61
C GLU A 14 -5.72 23.91 -48.62
N ASP A 15 -5.69 22.64 -48.20
CA ASP A 15 -6.46 22.22 -47.04
C ASP A 15 -5.74 22.72 -45.78
N GLU A 16 -6.30 23.77 -45.20
CA GLU A 16 -6.01 24.32 -43.89
C GLU A 16 -5.95 23.19 -42.84
N ARG A 17 -4.75 22.70 -42.54
CA ARG A 17 -4.47 21.98 -41.29
C ARG A 17 -4.63 22.97 -40.13
N LYS A 18 -5.86 23.07 -39.62
CA LYS A 18 -6.13 23.56 -38.28
C LYS A 18 -5.21 22.82 -37.29
N PRO A 19 -4.36 23.52 -36.52
CA PRO A 19 -3.64 22.87 -35.43
C PRO A 19 -4.68 22.35 -34.43
N SER A 20 -4.72 21.03 -34.26
CA SER A 20 -5.51 20.35 -33.25
C SER A 20 -5.02 20.80 -31.87
N LEU A 21 -5.75 21.74 -31.25
CA LEU A 21 -5.52 22.26 -29.89
C LEU A 21 -5.67 21.22 -28.77
N SER A 22 -5.91 19.96 -29.08
CA SER A 22 -6.19 18.90 -28.11
C SER A 22 -4.96 18.07 -27.68
N ALA A 23 -3.74 18.45 -28.09
CA ALA A 23 -2.51 17.73 -27.74
C ALA A 23 -1.68 18.39 -26.63
N LEU A 24 -2.07 19.57 -26.13
CA LEU A 24 -1.29 20.29 -25.11
C LEU A 24 -1.76 20.08 -23.65
N ASP A 25 -2.93 19.50 -23.43
CA ASP A 25 -3.49 19.36 -22.07
C ASP A 25 -3.26 17.97 -21.43
N ALA A 26 -2.73 17.00 -22.16
CA ALA A 26 -2.49 15.65 -21.62
C ALA A 26 -1.16 15.53 -20.86
N ASP A 27 -0.16 16.36 -21.17
CA ASP A 27 1.15 16.34 -20.50
C ASP A 27 1.24 17.27 -19.28
N GLU A 28 0.30 18.19 -19.10
CA GLU A 28 0.31 19.15 -17.98
C GLU A 28 -0.30 18.61 -16.67
N GLN A 29 -0.90 17.42 -16.71
CA GLN A 29 -1.48 16.75 -15.54
C GLN A 29 -0.69 15.53 -15.04
N ALA A 30 0.55 15.35 -15.50
CA ALA A 30 1.53 14.62 -14.69
C ALA A 30 1.81 15.47 -13.44
N THR A 31 0.92 15.37 -12.45
CA THR A 31 1.01 16.03 -11.14
C THR A 31 2.45 15.97 -10.68
N ARG A 32 3.13 17.12 -10.69
CA ARG A 32 4.52 17.22 -10.26
C ARG A 32 4.60 16.66 -8.86
N ARG A 33 5.14 15.46 -8.74
CA ARG A 33 5.32 14.81 -7.45
C ARG A 33 6.09 15.76 -6.55
N THR A 34 5.48 16.07 -5.41
CA THR A 34 6.07 16.98 -4.45
C THR A 34 7.17 16.27 -3.68
N ILE A 35 7.01 14.96 -3.46
CA ILE A 35 7.99 14.16 -2.76
C ILE A 35 9.20 13.88 -3.66
N LYS A 36 10.38 14.07 -3.08
CA LYS A 36 11.65 13.67 -3.71
C LYS A 36 12.24 12.52 -2.92
N ILE A 37 12.48 11.41 -3.59
CA ILE A 37 13.01 10.17 -3.01
C ILE A 37 14.35 9.88 -3.67
N LYS A 38 15.32 9.38 -2.90
CA LYS A 38 16.54 8.84 -3.48
C LYS A 38 16.17 7.64 -4.36
N PRO A 39 16.59 7.60 -5.64
CA PRO A 39 16.06 6.65 -6.62
C PRO A 39 16.32 5.18 -6.27
N LEU A 40 17.38 4.91 -5.50
CA LEU A 40 17.75 3.57 -5.08
C LEU A 40 17.77 3.48 -3.54
N PRO A 41 17.37 2.33 -2.98
CA PRO A 41 17.41 2.14 -1.54
C PRO A 41 18.84 1.93 -1.05
N GLU A 42 19.08 2.28 0.22
CA GLU A 42 20.36 2.06 0.89
C GLU A 42 20.72 0.57 0.96
N PHE A 43 19.75 -0.26 1.33
CA PHE A 43 19.83 -1.72 1.30
C PHE A 43 18.54 -2.31 0.72
N GLY A 44 18.58 -3.58 0.33
CA GLY A 44 17.48 -4.27 -0.34
C GLY A 44 17.62 -4.30 -1.87
N PRO A 45 16.62 -4.83 -2.59
CA PRO A 45 16.61 -4.88 -4.05
C PRO A 45 16.81 -3.49 -4.66
N LYS A 46 17.71 -3.38 -5.64
CA LYS A 46 18.04 -2.10 -6.32
C LYS A 46 16.97 -1.72 -7.34
N ARG A 47 15.78 -1.42 -6.84
CA ARG A 47 14.59 -1.02 -7.61
C ARG A 47 14.07 0.31 -7.05
N PRO A 48 13.42 1.15 -7.88
CA PRO A 48 12.79 2.38 -7.39
C PRO A 48 11.64 2.07 -6.42
N MET A 49 11.26 3.07 -5.61
CA MET A 49 10.08 2.94 -4.75
C MET A 49 8.82 2.78 -5.61
N PRO A 50 7.96 1.79 -5.35
CA PRO A 50 6.70 1.62 -6.06
C PRO A 50 5.79 2.85 -5.97
N ASP A 51 5.15 3.21 -7.07
CA ASP A 51 4.35 4.43 -7.20
C ASP A 51 3.23 4.54 -6.16
N HIS A 52 2.52 3.45 -5.89
CA HIS A 52 1.44 3.44 -4.91
C HIS A 52 1.90 3.78 -3.48
N LEU A 53 3.17 3.50 -3.15
CA LEU A 53 3.75 3.89 -1.86
C LEU A 53 4.16 5.36 -1.83
N VAL A 54 4.58 5.89 -2.98
CA VAL A 54 4.85 7.33 -3.13
C VAL A 54 3.55 8.11 -2.95
N ASP A 55 2.46 7.67 -3.57
CA ASP A 55 1.14 8.30 -3.47
C ASP A 55 0.65 8.34 -2.00
N ILE A 56 0.86 7.26 -1.23
CA ILE A 56 0.54 7.21 0.21
C ILE A 56 1.34 8.27 1.00
N LEU A 57 2.63 8.42 0.71
CA LEU A 57 3.46 9.43 1.37
C LEU A 57 3.05 10.85 0.94
N GLU A 58 2.68 11.05 -0.32
CA GLU A 58 2.23 12.34 -0.85
C GLU A 58 0.93 12.77 -0.19
N GLU A 59 -0.04 11.86 -0.05
CA GLU A 59 -1.29 12.10 0.68
C GLU A 59 -0.99 12.55 2.12
N TRP A 60 -0.11 11.83 2.83
CA TRP A 60 0.28 12.22 4.19
C TRP A 60 0.88 13.62 4.26
N HIS A 61 1.82 13.93 3.37
CA HIS A 61 2.50 15.23 3.37
C HIS A 61 1.61 16.38 2.90
N LYS A 62 0.63 16.11 2.04
CA LYS A 62 -0.40 17.07 1.65
C LYS A 62 -1.21 17.52 2.87
N GLU A 63 -1.54 16.60 3.78
CA GLU A 63 -2.32 16.90 4.99
C GLU A 63 -1.48 17.40 6.17
N ASN A 64 -0.26 16.89 6.33
CA ASN A 64 0.55 17.08 7.54
C ASN A 64 1.80 17.95 7.31
N GLY A 65 2.02 18.44 6.08
CA GLY A 65 3.14 19.30 5.71
C GLY A 65 4.49 18.61 5.92
N ARG A 66 5.38 19.22 6.71
CA ARG A 66 6.74 18.71 6.97
C ARG A 66 6.84 17.71 8.13
N GLN A 67 5.71 17.26 8.68
CA GLN A 67 5.73 16.29 9.77
C GLN A 67 6.14 14.90 9.26
N LEU A 68 6.86 14.16 10.11
CA LEU A 68 7.27 12.80 9.79
C LEU A 68 6.06 11.86 9.75
N PRO A 69 5.94 11.00 8.73
CA PRO A 69 4.86 10.02 8.70
C PRO A 69 4.98 9.02 9.85
N PRO A 70 3.87 8.42 10.30
CA PRO A 70 3.87 7.42 11.36
C PRO A 70 4.78 6.23 11.07
N CYS A 71 5.02 5.91 9.78
CA CYS A 71 5.91 4.83 9.33
C CYS A 71 7.40 5.22 9.27
N ALA A 72 7.76 6.46 9.61
CA ALA A 72 9.14 6.91 9.54
C ALA A 72 10.07 6.01 10.38
N TYR A 73 11.14 5.55 9.76
CA TYR A 73 12.15 4.70 10.36
C TYR A 73 13.20 5.56 11.04
N ALA A 74 13.32 5.42 12.36
CA ALA A 74 14.41 6.03 13.10
C ALA A 74 15.71 5.30 12.72
N ASN A 75 16.61 6.00 12.04
CA ASN A 75 17.94 5.50 11.70
C ASN A 75 18.80 5.40 12.97
N ARG A 76 18.53 4.41 13.81
CA ARG A 76 19.41 4.03 14.91
C ARG A 76 20.60 3.33 14.28
N GLY A 77 21.81 3.72 14.69
CA GLY A 77 23.06 3.26 14.09
C GLY A 77 23.04 1.78 13.78
N THR A 78 23.50 1.42 12.58
CA THR A 78 23.54 0.04 12.11
C THR A 78 24.37 -0.79 13.08
N HIS A 79 23.71 -1.59 13.89
CA HIS A 79 24.35 -2.69 14.59
C HIS A 79 24.93 -3.63 13.53
N LYS A 80 26.15 -4.14 13.74
CA LYS A 80 26.86 -5.06 12.81
C LYS A 80 26.24 -6.47 12.74
N TRP A 81 24.92 -6.56 12.86
CA TRP A 81 24.20 -7.84 12.89
C TRP A 81 23.63 -8.11 11.50
N ASN A 82 23.76 -9.35 11.05
CA ASN A 82 23.07 -9.84 9.87
C ASN A 82 21.59 -10.00 10.22
N TRP A 83 20.73 -9.87 9.20
CA TRP A 83 19.29 -10.01 9.38
C TRP A 83 18.63 -10.66 8.18
N LYS A 84 17.50 -11.33 8.42
CA LYS A 84 16.52 -11.78 7.43
C LYS A 84 15.14 -11.31 7.85
N VAL A 85 14.19 -11.31 6.93
CA VAL A 85 12.81 -10.94 7.22
C VAL A 85 11.91 -12.10 6.84
N PHE A 86 11.08 -12.55 7.76
CA PHE A 86 10.13 -13.63 7.52
C PHE A 86 8.70 -13.13 7.64
N ASP A 87 7.81 -13.62 6.79
CA ASP A 87 6.38 -13.46 6.98
C ASP A 87 5.84 -14.38 8.10
N ARG A 88 4.51 -14.51 8.19
CA ARG A 88 3.88 -15.33 9.23
C ARG A 88 3.94 -16.82 8.94
N GLU A 89 4.16 -17.16 7.67
CA GLU A 89 4.24 -18.50 7.13
C GLU A 89 5.69 -19.01 7.16
N GLY A 90 6.66 -18.12 7.38
CA GLY A 90 8.09 -18.41 7.46
C GLY A 90 8.85 -18.22 6.14
N LYS A 91 8.21 -17.63 5.14
CA LYS A 91 8.83 -17.31 3.86
C LYS A 91 9.77 -16.12 4.02
N ASP A 92 10.96 -16.23 3.44
CA ASP A 92 11.93 -15.14 3.43
C ASP A 92 11.44 -14.03 2.50
N LEU A 93 11.47 -12.80 3.00
CA LEU A 93 11.00 -11.58 2.34
C LEU A 93 12.14 -10.59 2.20
N GLU A 94 12.09 -9.78 1.14
CA GLU A 94 13.06 -8.70 0.98
C GLU A 94 12.56 -7.42 1.68
N LEU A 95 13.50 -6.66 2.24
CA LEU A 95 13.23 -5.39 2.89
C LEU A 95 14.18 -4.32 2.35
N SER A 96 13.61 -3.21 1.89
CA SER A 96 14.35 -2.05 1.40
C SER A 96 14.26 -0.87 2.35
N LYS A 97 15.33 -0.07 2.42
CA LYS A 97 15.32 1.23 3.13
C LYS A 97 15.51 2.36 2.13
N PHE A 98 14.51 3.24 2.05
CA PHE A 98 14.55 4.41 1.19
C PHE A 98 14.75 5.69 2.00
N GLU A 99 15.44 6.64 1.40
CA GLU A 99 15.65 7.99 1.91
C GLU A 99 14.71 8.96 1.18
N ILE A 100 13.81 9.56 1.94
CA ILE A 100 12.96 10.66 1.49
C ILE A 100 13.75 11.95 1.72
N LEU A 101 13.87 12.79 0.69
CA LEU A 101 14.64 14.05 0.71
C LEU A 101 13.74 15.28 0.87
N HIS A 102 12.51 15.22 0.36
CA HIS A 102 11.52 16.31 0.41
C HIS A 102 10.12 15.74 0.69
N PRO A 103 9.25 16.39 1.48
CA PRO A 103 9.35 17.76 2.04
C PRO A 103 10.24 17.91 3.29
N CYS A 104 10.60 16.81 3.92
CA CYS A 104 11.61 16.76 4.98
C CYS A 104 12.42 15.46 4.86
N PRO A 105 13.67 15.42 5.34
CA PRO A 105 14.50 14.24 5.24
C PRO A 105 14.11 13.17 6.27
N TYR A 106 13.83 11.95 5.84
CA TYR A 106 13.61 10.80 6.71
C TYR A 106 13.77 9.48 5.96
N TYR A 107 13.73 8.37 6.69
CA TYR A 107 13.81 7.04 6.12
C TYR A 107 12.48 6.29 6.25
N VAL A 108 12.20 5.42 5.30
CA VAL A 108 11.10 4.45 5.37
C VAL A 108 11.59 3.06 5.02
N LEU A 109 10.89 2.06 5.52
CA LEU A 109 11.12 0.67 5.17
C LEU A 109 10.01 0.20 4.23
N VAL A 110 10.38 -0.51 3.18
CA VAL A 110 9.46 -1.12 2.21
C VAL A 110 9.66 -2.63 2.25
N LEU A 111 8.59 -3.35 2.58
CA LEU A 111 8.55 -4.81 2.58
C LEU A 111 8.10 -5.29 1.19
N HIS A 112 8.86 -6.22 0.62
CA HIS A 112 8.59 -6.82 -0.68
C HIS A 112 8.19 -8.28 -0.49
N SER A 113 7.08 -8.66 -1.10
CA SER A 113 6.62 -10.05 -1.17
C SER A 113 6.19 -10.37 -2.60
N PRO A 114 6.36 -11.61 -3.07
CA PRO A 114 5.77 -12.07 -4.32
C PRO A 114 4.24 -12.25 -4.22
N ASP A 115 3.68 -12.41 -3.02
CA ASP A 115 2.29 -12.80 -2.82
C ASP A 115 1.35 -11.60 -2.60
N PHE A 116 1.90 -10.44 -2.25
CA PHE A 116 1.13 -9.23 -1.97
C PHE A 116 1.85 -7.95 -2.42
N PRO A 117 1.11 -6.85 -2.72
CA PRO A 117 1.70 -5.56 -3.08
C PRO A 117 2.65 -5.05 -2.00
N GLN A 118 3.72 -4.36 -2.41
CA GLN A 118 4.73 -3.86 -1.47
C GLN A 118 4.11 -2.96 -0.41
N LYS A 119 4.62 -3.03 0.82
CA LYS A 119 4.04 -2.34 1.98
C LYS A 119 5.05 -1.40 2.62
N LEU A 120 4.62 -0.18 2.99
CA LEU A 120 5.36 0.65 3.94
C LEU A 120 5.23 0.00 5.32
N VAL A 121 6.36 -0.29 5.97
CA VAL A 121 6.37 -0.95 7.27
C VAL A 121 7.08 -0.13 8.32
N ARG A 122 6.64 -0.26 9.56
CA ARG A 122 7.31 0.28 10.74
C ARG A 122 7.83 -0.86 11.61
N SER A 123 9.03 -0.68 12.14
CA SER A 123 9.54 -1.51 13.23
C SER A 123 8.71 -1.28 14.50
N ARG A 124 8.00 -2.32 14.94
CA ARG A 124 7.38 -2.37 16.25
C ARG A 124 8.41 -2.96 17.21
N TRP A 125 8.55 -2.31 18.36
CA TRP A 125 9.48 -2.65 19.43
C TRP A 125 10.97 -2.43 19.08
N PRO A 126 11.53 -1.29 19.49
CA PRO A 126 12.97 -1.07 19.39
C PRO A 126 13.78 -1.86 20.43
N HIS A 127 13.11 -2.51 21.40
CA HIS A 127 13.75 -3.29 22.45
C HIS A 127 13.69 -4.78 22.12
N TRP A 128 14.85 -5.40 22.18
CA TRP A 128 15.15 -6.68 21.56
C TRP A 128 14.28 -7.79 22.15
N THR A 129 13.33 -8.30 21.37
CA THR A 129 12.80 -9.63 21.68
C THR A 129 13.87 -10.65 21.32
N LYS A 130 13.86 -11.81 21.97
CA LYS A 130 14.73 -12.94 21.57
C LYS A 130 14.52 -13.40 20.12
N TYR A 131 13.42 -12.97 19.51
CA TYR A 131 13.03 -13.30 18.15
C TYR A 131 13.37 -12.21 17.13
N GLY A 132 13.67 -10.98 17.56
CA GLY A 132 13.95 -9.85 16.67
C GLY A 132 12.91 -8.72 16.73
N THR A 133 12.72 -8.04 15.60
CA THR A 133 11.89 -6.85 15.47
C THR A 133 10.69 -7.12 14.59
N PHE A 134 9.48 -7.00 15.15
CA PHE A 134 8.25 -7.15 14.40
C PHE A 134 8.02 -5.96 13.45
N LEU A 135 7.46 -6.23 12.29
CA LEU A 135 7.15 -5.24 11.26
C LEU A 135 5.63 -5.16 11.07
N ILE A 136 5.11 -3.94 11.16
CA ILE A 136 3.69 -3.64 10.97
C ILE A 136 3.51 -2.73 9.76
N ALA A 137 2.60 -3.11 8.86
CA ALA A 137 2.32 -2.33 7.68
C ALA A 137 1.50 -1.09 8.01
N TRP A 138 1.87 0.03 7.40
CA TRP A 138 1.13 1.28 7.39
C TRP A 138 0.51 1.47 6.02
N GLN A 139 -0.81 1.62 5.99
CA GLN A 139 -1.64 1.66 4.79
C GLN A 139 -2.06 3.09 4.41
N GLY A 140 -1.38 4.10 4.96
CA GLY A 140 -1.63 5.51 4.69
C GLY A 140 -2.48 6.20 5.76
N VAL A 141 -2.92 7.42 5.43
CA VAL A 141 -3.56 8.34 6.40
C VAL A 141 -4.92 7.79 6.86
N THR A 142 -5.72 7.34 5.89
CA THR A 142 -7.11 6.89 6.11
C THR A 142 -7.18 5.52 6.78
N LYS A 143 -6.31 4.59 6.38
CA LYS A 143 -6.33 3.19 6.84
C LYS A 143 -5.46 2.94 8.07
N GLY A 144 -4.49 3.82 8.34
CA GLY A 144 -3.61 3.67 9.50
C GLY A 144 -2.73 2.41 9.41
N PHE A 145 -2.50 1.75 10.54
CA PHE A 145 -1.69 0.53 10.60
C PHE A 145 -2.55 -0.74 10.53
N GLU A 146 -2.00 -1.81 9.95
CA GLU A 146 -2.62 -3.13 10.01
C GLU A 146 -2.81 -3.61 11.45
N ALA A 147 -3.90 -4.34 11.72
CA ALA A 147 -4.20 -4.82 13.06
C ALA A 147 -3.25 -5.91 13.56
N LYS A 148 -2.39 -6.46 12.70
CA LYS A 148 -1.41 -7.50 13.04
C LYS A 148 -0.05 -7.13 12.43
N CYS A 149 1.02 -7.60 13.06
CA CYS A 149 2.33 -7.58 12.42
C CYS A 149 2.32 -8.54 11.23
N CYS A 150 2.91 -8.08 10.12
CA CYS A 150 2.93 -8.77 8.83
C CYS A 150 4.24 -9.55 8.60
N ALA A 151 5.32 -9.15 9.27
CA ALA A 151 6.62 -9.81 9.16
C ALA A 151 7.45 -9.63 10.44
N ILE A 152 8.54 -10.38 10.57
CA ILE A 152 9.55 -10.21 11.61
C ILE A 152 10.93 -10.13 10.99
N ARG A 153 11.74 -9.17 11.44
CA ARG A 153 13.17 -9.09 11.15
C ARG A 153 13.96 -9.77 12.27
N THR A 154 14.55 -10.92 11.96
CA THR A 154 15.39 -11.72 12.85
C THR A 154 16.85 -11.34 12.65
N PHE A 155 17.66 -11.38 13.71
CA PHE A 155 19.06 -10.97 13.67
C PHE A 155 19.97 -12.06 14.24
N ALA A 156 21.15 -12.24 13.65
CA ALA A 156 22.20 -13.07 14.22
C ALA A 156 23.60 -12.55 13.79
N PRO A 157 24.68 -13.01 14.45
CA PRO A 157 26.04 -12.70 14.03
C PRO A 157 26.37 -13.17 12.62
N LYS A 158 25.88 -14.36 12.21
CA LYS A 158 26.06 -14.93 10.87
C LYS A 158 24.72 -15.08 10.15
N LEU A 159 24.70 -15.03 8.82
CA LEU A 159 23.46 -15.06 8.04
C LEU A 159 22.79 -16.45 8.07
N GLU A 160 23.60 -17.50 8.19
CA GLU A 160 23.18 -18.92 8.18
C GLU A 160 22.51 -19.33 9.50
N GLU A 161 22.83 -18.63 10.59
CA GLU A 161 22.23 -18.85 11.92
C GLU A 161 20.80 -18.29 12.02
N ILE A 162 20.36 -17.52 11.03
CA ILE A 162 19.06 -16.86 11.03
C ILE A 162 17.99 -17.83 10.54
N ALA A 163 17.34 -18.51 11.48
CA ALA A 163 16.24 -19.43 11.25
C ALA A 163 14.90 -18.84 11.71
N TYR A 164 13.85 -19.11 10.92
CA TYR A 164 12.48 -18.81 11.28
C TYR A 164 11.95 -19.82 12.31
N THR A 165 11.14 -19.36 13.26
CA THR A 165 10.42 -20.23 14.20
C THR A 165 8.97 -19.76 14.34
N GLN A 166 8.01 -20.68 14.23
CA GLN A 166 6.58 -20.31 14.30
C GLN A 166 6.15 -19.80 15.69
N ASP A 167 6.89 -20.20 16.73
CA ASP A 167 6.68 -19.77 18.12
C ASP A 167 6.81 -18.26 18.35
N ILE A 168 7.46 -17.56 17.42
CA ILE A 168 7.58 -16.10 17.39
C ILE A 168 6.19 -15.44 17.51
N TRP A 169 5.19 -16.00 16.84
CA TRP A 169 3.84 -15.43 16.75
C TRP A 169 2.95 -15.78 17.94
N LYS A 170 3.41 -16.67 18.83
CA LYS A 170 2.72 -17.00 20.09
C LYS A 170 3.01 -15.95 21.17
N VAL A 171 4.03 -15.12 20.98
CA VAL A 171 4.33 -14.02 21.91
C VAL A 171 3.17 -13.05 21.89
N PRO A 172 2.54 -12.75 23.04
CA PRO A 172 1.57 -11.68 23.11
C PRO A 172 2.30 -10.39 22.76
N ILE A 173 2.03 -9.84 21.59
CA ILE A 173 2.54 -8.53 21.17
C ILE A 173 1.68 -7.51 21.92
N PRO A 174 2.17 -6.90 23.01
CA PRO A 174 1.41 -5.98 23.84
C PRO A 174 0.90 -4.84 22.98
N ASP A 175 -0.42 -4.78 22.91
CA ASP A 175 -1.27 -3.77 22.32
C ASP A 175 -0.65 -3.06 21.10
N LEU A 176 -0.91 -3.65 19.93
CA LEU A 176 -1.51 -2.84 18.89
C LEU A 176 -2.80 -2.31 19.51
N ASP A 177 -2.84 -1.01 19.84
CA ASP A 177 -4.02 -0.38 20.43
C ASP A 177 -5.27 -1.01 19.81
N ARG A 178 -6.14 -1.60 20.63
CA ARG A 178 -7.21 -2.54 20.24
C ARG A 178 -8.15 -1.98 19.15
N GLU A 179 -8.04 -0.69 18.87
CA GLU A 179 -8.87 0.10 17.99
C GLU A 179 -8.13 0.71 16.78
N GLY A 180 -6.83 0.47 16.59
CA GLY A 180 -6.10 1.17 15.52
C GLY A 180 -6.07 2.69 15.71
N GLU A 181 -6.46 3.18 16.90
CA GLU A 181 -6.31 4.55 17.37
C GLU A 181 -4.83 4.83 17.67
N GLY A 182 -4.01 4.67 16.62
CA GLY A 182 -2.58 4.55 16.75
C GLY A 182 -2.05 5.75 17.50
N ILE A 183 -1.42 5.52 18.66
CA ILE A 183 -0.70 6.57 19.38
C ILE A 183 -1.54 7.87 19.34
N LYS A 184 -2.83 7.80 19.74
CA LYS A 184 -3.57 9.02 20.08
C LYS A 184 -2.63 9.78 20.98
N LYS A 185 -2.12 10.90 20.46
CA LYS A 185 -1.11 11.77 21.04
C LYS A 185 -1.08 11.52 22.53
N ARG A 186 -0.11 10.73 23.02
CA ARG A 186 0.35 10.95 24.39
C ARG A 186 0.82 12.38 24.29
N SER A 187 -0.07 13.29 24.67
CA SER A 187 0.23 14.70 24.71
C SER A 187 1.59 14.76 25.37
N LEU A 188 2.56 15.31 24.66
CA LEU A 188 3.65 15.98 25.32
C LEU A 188 3.01 17.15 26.09
N SER A 189 2.21 16.84 27.11
CA SER A 189 2.12 17.65 28.29
C SER A 189 3.52 17.52 28.89
N VAL A 190 4.44 18.30 28.30
CA VAL A 190 5.40 19.04 29.07
C VAL A 190 4.62 19.52 30.26
N ALA A 191 4.92 18.95 31.43
CA ALA A 191 4.53 19.55 32.67
C ALA A 191 5.09 20.98 32.60
N ALA A 192 4.25 21.92 32.19
CA ALA A 192 4.40 23.31 32.54
C ALA A 192 4.14 23.36 34.04
N THR A 193 5.14 22.90 34.81
CA THR A 193 5.28 23.32 36.18
C THR A 193 5.37 24.83 36.10
N PRO A 194 4.45 25.59 36.69
CA PRO A 194 4.60 27.04 36.75
C PRO A 194 5.90 27.30 37.50
N SER A 195 6.90 27.80 36.77
CA SER A 195 8.13 28.32 37.36
C SER A 195 7.72 29.45 38.29
N GLN A 196 7.67 29.17 39.58
CA GLN A 196 7.54 30.21 40.59
C GLN A 196 8.69 31.22 40.38
N PRO A 197 8.41 32.53 40.46
CA PRO A 197 9.44 33.55 40.31
C PRO A 197 10.41 33.42 41.49
N ARG A 198 11.60 32.88 41.21
CA ARG A 198 12.67 32.78 42.21
C ARG A 198 13.17 34.21 42.47
N VAL A 199 12.69 34.77 43.58
CA VAL A 199 13.08 36.06 44.13
C VAL A 199 14.60 36.11 44.21
N ARG A 200 15.16 37.06 43.47
CA ARG A 200 16.59 37.35 43.37
C ARG A 200 17.02 38.07 44.64
N ASN A 201 17.41 37.31 45.68
CA ASN A 201 17.99 37.92 46.87
C ASN A 201 19.41 38.39 46.60
N ARG A 202 19.49 39.70 46.48
CA ARG A 202 20.65 40.56 46.39
C ARG A 202 21.27 40.71 47.78
N GLY A 203 22.56 40.43 47.89
CA GLY A 203 23.42 41.03 48.91
C GLY A 203 23.97 40.08 49.96
N GLN A 204 25.23 39.66 49.79
CA GLN A 204 26.21 39.88 50.85
C GLN A 204 27.61 40.01 50.26
N LYS A 205 28.32 40.96 50.85
CA LYS A 205 29.58 41.60 50.48
C LYS A 205 30.65 41.07 51.43
N ARG A 206 31.93 41.16 51.03
CA ARG A 206 33.20 40.92 51.78
C ARG A 206 33.79 39.52 51.65
N GLU A 207 35.10 39.31 51.57
CA GLU A 207 36.30 40.06 51.14
C GLU A 207 37.46 38.99 51.09
N PRO A 208 38.75 39.29 50.84
CA PRO A 208 39.58 38.54 49.90
C PRO A 208 40.75 37.73 50.54
N GLU A 209 41.55 37.13 49.64
CA GLU A 209 42.92 36.61 49.81
C GLU A 209 43.15 35.33 50.63
N LYS A 210 43.68 34.28 49.97
CA LYS A 210 45.14 34.04 49.87
C LYS A 210 45.42 32.77 49.05
N GLU A 211 46.28 32.93 48.04
CA GLU A 211 47.17 31.89 47.52
C GLU A 211 48.03 31.29 48.67
N PRO A 212 48.62 30.06 48.59
CA PRO A 212 49.50 29.74 47.47
C PRO A 212 49.66 28.25 47.06
N GLU A 213 50.39 28.10 45.95
CA GLU A 213 51.41 27.06 45.69
C GLU A 213 51.08 25.69 45.04
N LYS A 214 51.56 25.61 43.79
CA LYS A 214 52.45 24.56 43.23
C LYS A 214 51.97 23.11 43.24
N ARG A 215 51.64 22.60 42.03
CA ARG A 215 52.25 21.34 41.53
C ARG A 215 52.53 21.40 40.02
N LYS A 216 53.84 21.48 39.71
CA LYS A 216 54.46 21.10 38.43
C LYS A 216 54.30 19.59 38.19
N ARG A 217 54.00 19.18 36.95
CA ARG A 217 54.59 17.99 36.27
C ARG A 217 54.25 18.09 34.78
N VAL A 218 55.18 18.59 33.98
CA VAL A 218 56.21 17.84 33.21
C VAL A 218 55.60 17.11 32.01
N SER A 219 55.77 17.77 30.87
CA SER A 219 55.70 17.26 29.51
C SER A 219 56.77 16.19 29.24
N ARG A 220 56.42 15.17 28.45
CA ARG A 220 57.36 14.26 27.77
C ARG A 220 56.81 13.92 26.37
N PRO A 221 57.67 13.52 25.42
CA PRO A 221 57.68 14.12 24.08
C PRO A 221 57.30 13.13 22.97
N LYS A 222 57.01 13.73 21.81
CA LYS A 222 56.99 13.12 20.47
C LYS A 222 58.24 12.25 20.22
N ARG A 223 58.03 11.08 19.60
CA ARG A 223 59.08 10.33 18.91
C ARG A 223 58.55 9.89 17.53
N GLU A 224 59.13 10.47 16.49
CA GLU A 224 59.13 9.95 15.13
C GLU A 224 60.33 9.02 14.98
N VAL A 225 60.16 7.82 14.41
CA VAL A 225 61.22 7.09 13.67
C VAL A 225 60.58 6.17 12.61
N ALA A 226 60.84 6.53 11.35
CA ALA A 226 61.19 5.76 10.16
C ALA A 226 60.88 4.24 10.00
N THR A 227 60.25 3.95 8.85
CA THR A 227 60.54 2.90 7.83
C THR A 227 60.94 1.48 8.24
N SER A 228 60.15 0.50 7.79
CA SER A 228 60.62 -0.59 6.90
C SER A 228 59.46 -1.49 6.44
N ASN A 229 59.39 -1.68 5.11
CA ASN A 229 58.77 -2.82 4.43
C ASN A 229 59.57 -4.10 4.75
N PRO A 230 58.95 -5.30 4.73
CA PRO A 230 59.06 -6.11 3.50
C PRO A 230 57.83 -6.95 3.13
N ASN A 231 57.68 -7.03 1.81
CA ASN A 231 57.15 -8.08 0.95
C ASN A 231 57.03 -9.50 1.56
N SER A 232 55.86 -10.14 1.41
CA SER A 232 55.76 -11.57 1.06
C SER A 232 54.43 -11.80 0.35
N GLY A 233 54.51 -12.27 -0.89
CA GLY A 233 53.35 -12.80 -1.61
C GLY A 233 53.10 -14.25 -1.19
N ASP A 234 51.88 -14.70 -1.37
CA ASP A 234 51.66 -16.08 -1.78
C ASP A 234 50.39 -16.18 -2.61
N ALA A 235 50.52 -16.91 -3.70
CA ALA A 235 49.49 -17.24 -4.65
C ALA A 235 48.87 -18.57 -4.21
N SER A 236 47.55 -18.71 -4.32
CA SER A 236 46.94 -20.03 -4.41
C SER A 236 45.66 -19.92 -5.23
N GLU A 237 45.85 -20.31 -6.49
CA GLU A 237 44.83 -20.81 -7.39
C GLU A 237 44.30 -22.13 -6.84
N SER A 238 42.98 -22.31 -6.82
CA SER A 238 42.37 -23.64 -6.85
C SER A 238 40.99 -23.50 -7.48
N SER A 239 40.95 -23.97 -8.71
CA SER A 239 39.80 -24.49 -9.44
C SER A 239 39.16 -25.64 -8.65
N ASP A 240 37.84 -25.75 -8.70
CA ASP A 240 37.25 -27.01 -9.13
C ASP A 240 35.82 -26.81 -9.68
N GLU A 241 35.67 -27.34 -10.88
CA GLU A 241 34.48 -27.45 -11.69
C GLU A 241 33.57 -28.51 -11.08
N THR A 242 32.25 -28.32 -11.09
CA THR A 242 31.31 -29.45 -11.16
C THR A 242 30.06 -29.03 -11.90
N ASP A 243 30.09 -29.33 -13.19
CA ASP A 243 28.96 -29.55 -14.07
C ASP A 243 28.20 -30.80 -13.63
N SER A 244 26.87 -30.72 -13.54
CA SER A 244 26.00 -31.89 -13.58
C SER A 244 24.62 -31.50 -14.13
N SER A 245 24.43 -31.97 -15.35
CA SER A 245 23.31 -31.87 -16.25
C SER A 245 22.15 -32.84 -15.91
N ALA A 246 21.11 -32.77 -16.75
CA ALA A 246 19.97 -33.69 -16.98
C ALA A 246 18.67 -33.30 -16.24
N GLU A 247 17.70 -32.67 -16.89
CA GLU A 247 16.80 -33.18 -17.96
C GLU A 247 16.00 -34.40 -17.50
N GLU A 248 14.71 -34.26 -17.22
CA GLU A 248 13.70 -35.30 -17.45
C GLU A 248 12.34 -34.63 -17.72
N SER A 249 11.75 -35.04 -18.83
CA SER A 249 10.52 -34.60 -19.48
C SER A 249 9.31 -35.43 -19.01
N SER A 250 8.09 -34.88 -19.09
CA SER A 250 6.97 -35.59 -19.75
C SER A 250 5.65 -34.81 -19.73
N ASP A 251 5.13 -34.62 -20.94
CA ASP A 251 3.74 -34.51 -21.37
C ASP A 251 2.71 -35.31 -20.57
N ALA A 252 1.50 -34.75 -20.44
CA ALA A 252 0.26 -35.47 -20.70
C ALA A 252 -0.89 -34.47 -20.94
N SER A 253 -1.25 -34.33 -22.21
CA SER A 253 -2.52 -33.75 -22.67
C SER A 253 -3.67 -34.70 -22.33
N SER A 254 -4.83 -34.19 -21.93
CA SER A 254 -6.09 -34.91 -22.05
C SER A 254 -7.19 -33.99 -22.57
N SER A 255 -7.42 -34.14 -23.87
CA SER A 255 -8.61 -33.71 -24.61
C SER A 255 -9.84 -34.47 -24.12
N SER A 256 -10.98 -33.80 -24.01
CA SER A 256 -12.30 -34.43 -24.14
C SER A 256 -13.27 -33.38 -24.71
N GLU A 257 -13.70 -33.66 -25.94
CA GLU A 257 -14.77 -33.03 -26.69
C GLU A 257 -16.14 -33.53 -26.19
N GLU A 258 -17.20 -33.04 -26.83
CA GLU A 258 -18.62 -33.46 -26.75
C GLU A 258 -19.43 -32.65 -25.70
N GLU A 259 -20.57 -32.03 -26.01
CA GLU A 259 -21.55 -32.27 -27.06
C GLU A 259 -22.40 -31.01 -27.31
N ASP A 260 -22.88 -30.91 -28.55
CA ASP A 260 -23.87 -29.99 -29.08
C ASP A 260 -25.20 -30.02 -28.29
N GLU A 261 -25.85 -28.86 -28.13
CA GLU A 261 -27.30 -28.77 -28.36
C GLU A 261 -27.69 -27.39 -28.91
N GLU A 262 -28.14 -27.42 -30.16
CA GLU A 262 -28.94 -26.38 -30.80
C GLU A 262 -30.30 -26.23 -30.08
N ASN A 263 -30.74 -25.00 -29.80
CA ASN A 263 -32.16 -24.71 -30.00
C ASN A 263 -32.44 -23.24 -30.35
N VAL A 264 -32.69 -23.06 -31.64
CA VAL A 264 -33.67 -22.20 -32.32
C VAL A 264 -34.62 -21.39 -31.40
N THR A 265 -34.64 -20.06 -31.55
CA THR A 265 -35.80 -19.27 -32.07
C THR A 265 -35.64 -17.76 -31.80
N THR A 266 -35.61 -16.99 -32.88
CA THR A 266 -36.05 -15.58 -32.99
C THR A 266 -37.59 -15.52 -32.78
N PRO A 267 -38.30 -14.37 -32.58
CA PRO A 267 -38.02 -13.08 -33.22
C PRO A 267 -38.50 -11.75 -32.54
N ILE A 268 -37.94 -10.65 -33.07
CA ILE A 268 -38.59 -9.39 -33.54
C ILE A 268 -39.48 -8.53 -32.59
N ALA A 269 -39.14 -7.22 -32.62
CA ALA A 269 -39.98 -6.02 -32.42
C ALA A 269 -40.39 -5.69 -30.98
N LYS A 270 -40.47 -4.43 -30.52
CA LYS A 270 -40.84 -3.19 -31.21
C LYS A 270 -40.38 -1.98 -30.35
N ARG A 271 -39.95 -0.93 -31.05
CA ARG A 271 -39.87 0.46 -30.60
C ARG A 271 -41.03 0.85 -29.67
N ARG A 272 -40.73 1.58 -28.58
CA ARG A 272 -41.55 2.74 -28.22
C ARG A 272 -40.72 3.83 -27.55
N ARG A 273 -40.56 4.92 -28.31
CA ARG A 273 -40.06 6.23 -27.92
C ARG A 273 -41.29 7.08 -27.60
N LEU A 274 -41.37 7.68 -26.41
CA LEU A 274 -42.24 8.81 -26.09
C LEU A 274 -41.52 9.59 -24.97
N GLN A 275 -40.93 10.74 -25.29
CA GLN A 275 -41.53 12.07 -25.10
C GLN A 275 -42.01 12.28 -23.66
N GLN A 276 -41.24 13.00 -22.85
CA GLN A 276 -41.24 14.47 -22.79
C GLN A 276 -42.51 14.97 -22.12
N GLN A 277 -42.40 15.34 -20.84
CA GLN A 277 -43.11 16.46 -20.25
C GLN A 277 -42.51 16.79 -18.88
N GLN A 278 -41.65 17.81 -18.87
CA GLN A 278 -41.57 18.71 -17.73
C GLN A 278 -42.89 19.48 -17.62
N PRO A 279 -43.28 19.86 -16.40
CA PRO A 279 -43.53 21.27 -16.19
C PRO A 279 -42.87 21.81 -14.92
N SER A 280 -42.66 23.12 -15.02
CA SER A 280 -42.00 24.05 -14.13
C SER A 280 -42.71 24.28 -12.80
N SER A 281 -41.89 24.69 -11.82
CA SER A 281 -42.11 25.73 -10.81
C SER A 281 -43.34 25.64 -9.91
N SER A 282 -43.09 25.41 -8.61
CA SER A 282 -43.65 26.29 -7.56
C SER A 282 -42.86 26.14 -6.25
N LEU A 283 -42.27 27.24 -5.79
CA LEU A 283 -41.80 27.43 -4.42
C LEU A 283 -43.03 27.46 -3.51
N ALA A 284 -43.16 26.46 -2.63
CA ALA A 284 -44.06 26.53 -1.48
C ALA A 284 -43.43 25.79 -0.30
N ARG A 285 -42.89 26.60 0.61
CA ARG A 285 -42.36 26.22 1.91
C ARG A 285 -43.53 25.88 2.82
N THR A 286 -43.82 24.59 3.00
CA THR A 286 -44.64 24.09 4.11
C THR A 286 -43.84 23.05 4.88
N ARG A 287 -43.39 23.43 6.08
CA ARG A 287 -42.91 22.52 7.11
C ARG A 287 -44.06 21.57 7.45
N LYS A 288 -44.02 20.36 6.91
CA LYS A 288 -44.84 19.24 7.35
C LYS A 288 -43.89 18.22 7.95
N ALA A 289 -44.00 18.01 9.26
CA ALA A 289 -43.31 16.96 9.97
C ALA A 289 -43.74 15.61 9.35
N THR A 290 -42.89 15.09 8.47
CA THR A 290 -42.96 13.72 7.99
C THR A 290 -42.37 12.83 9.06
N ASN A 291 -43.17 11.86 9.49
CA ASN A 291 -42.75 10.66 10.21
C ASN A 291 -41.36 10.20 9.74
N PRO A 292 -40.48 9.69 10.62
CA PRO A 292 -39.23 9.09 10.18
C PRO A 292 -39.58 7.81 9.40
N ALA A 293 -39.79 7.96 8.09
CA ALA A 293 -39.81 6.85 7.16
C ALA A 293 -38.46 6.16 7.36
N LYS A 294 -38.49 4.90 7.81
CA LYS A 294 -37.32 4.04 8.00
C LYS A 294 -36.34 4.31 6.86
N ALA A 295 -35.20 4.91 7.19
CA ALA A 295 -34.10 5.04 6.24
C ALA A 295 -33.67 3.62 5.90
N THR A 296 -34.13 3.10 4.75
CA THR A 296 -33.73 1.78 4.29
C THR A 296 -32.31 1.90 3.77
N ASN A 297 -31.38 1.23 4.44
CA ASN A 297 -29.98 1.19 4.04
C ASN A 297 -29.87 0.71 2.57
N LYS A 298 -29.22 1.51 1.73
CA LYS A 298 -28.99 1.16 0.32
C LYS A 298 -27.73 0.29 0.24
N VAL A 299 -27.91 -0.98 -0.15
CA VAL A 299 -26.81 -1.94 -0.31
C VAL A 299 -26.19 -1.81 -1.70
N THR A 300 -24.87 -1.84 -1.78
CA THR A 300 -24.10 -1.82 -3.04
C THR A 300 -23.00 -2.87 -2.98
N PHE A 301 -22.84 -3.62 -4.07
CA PHE A 301 -21.73 -4.54 -4.24
C PHE A 301 -20.56 -3.84 -4.91
N LYS A 302 -19.34 -4.18 -4.50
CA LYS A 302 -18.09 -3.66 -5.06
C LYS A 302 -17.13 -4.82 -5.32
N LEU A 303 -17.03 -5.25 -6.58
CA LEU A 303 -16.05 -6.23 -7.02
C LEU A 303 -14.67 -5.56 -7.10
N VAL A 304 -13.65 -6.21 -6.54
CA VAL A 304 -12.26 -5.68 -6.53
C VAL A 304 -11.31 -6.75 -7.06
N TYR A 305 -10.49 -6.41 -8.06
CA TYR A 305 -9.39 -7.26 -8.51
C TYR A 305 -8.06 -6.68 -8.05
N TYR A 306 -7.51 -7.20 -6.95
CA TYR A 306 -6.36 -6.60 -6.26
C TYR A 306 -5.08 -6.55 -7.09
N ARG A 307 -4.87 -7.46 -8.05
CA ARG A 307 -3.66 -7.46 -8.88
C ARG A 307 -3.58 -6.24 -9.81
N SER A 308 -4.72 -5.78 -10.34
CA SER A 308 -4.74 -4.59 -11.22
C SER A 308 -5.34 -3.34 -10.56
N GLY A 309 -5.97 -3.48 -9.39
CA GLY A 309 -6.72 -2.40 -8.74
C GLY A 309 -8.06 -2.09 -9.42
N ALA A 310 -8.51 -2.90 -10.38
CA ALA A 310 -9.79 -2.68 -11.04
C ALA A 310 -10.97 -2.86 -10.07
N ILE A 311 -11.96 -1.99 -10.20
CA ILE A 311 -13.15 -1.95 -9.33
C ILE A 311 -14.41 -1.85 -10.19
N ARG A 312 -15.43 -2.64 -9.87
CA ARG A 312 -16.79 -2.50 -10.41
C ARG A 312 -17.80 -2.47 -9.29
N ALA A 313 -18.60 -1.40 -9.21
CA ALA A 313 -19.67 -1.27 -8.23
C ALA A 313 -21.04 -1.28 -8.90
N PHE A 314 -22.02 -1.93 -8.26
CA PHE A 314 -23.41 -1.95 -8.71
C PHE A 314 -24.36 -2.10 -7.51
N PRO A 315 -25.56 -1.50 -7.58
CA PRO A 315 -26.50 -1.52 -6.47
C PRO A 315 -27.27 -2.86 -6.40
N LEU A 316 -27.89 -3.12 -5.25
CA LEU A 316 -28.62 -4.38 -5.00
C LEU A 316 -29.77 -4.64 -5.99
N ASP A 317 -30.40 -3.60 -6.53
CA ASP A 317 -31.49 -3.73 -7.52
C ASP A 317 -31.04 -4.36 -8.85
N GLU A 318 -29.74 -4.28 -9.18
CA GLU A 318 -29.16 -4.95 -10.33
C GLU A 318 -28.77 -6.42 -10.08
N CYS A 319 -28.84 -6.89 -8.83
CA CYS A 319 -28.34 -8.20 -8.41
C CYS A 319 -29.26 -8.79 -7.35
N LYS A 320 -30.34 -9.44 -7.79
CA LYS A 320 -31.44 -9.85 -6.91
C LYS A 320 -31.22 -11.21 -6.26
N THR A 321 -30.40 -12.04 -6.88
CA THR A 321 -30.12 -13.41 -6.45
C THR A 321 -28.63 -13.64 -6.23
N GLY A 322 -28.29 -14.69 -5.48
CA GLY A 322 -26.92 -15.18 -5.36
C GLY A 322 -26.33 -15.56 -6.72
N ARG A 323 -27.15 -16.13 -7.61
CA ARG A 323 -26.76 -16.45 -8.99
C ARG A 323 -26.32 -15.23 -9.78
N ASP A 324 -27.08 -14.13 -9.72
CA ASP A 324 -26.74 -12.87 -10.38
C ASP A 324 -25.37 -12.34 -9.91
N LEU A 325 -25.09 -12.47 -8.60
CA LEU A 325 -23.83 -12.01 -8.01
C LEU A 325 -22.65 -12.80 -8.57
N PHE A 326 -22.78 -14.13 -8.63
CA PHE A 326 -21.77 -15.01 -9.21
C PHE A 326 -21.55 -14.76 -10.70
N ASP A 327 -22.61 -14.51 -11.47
CA ASP A 327 -22.49 -14.25 -12.91
C ASP A 327 -21.82 -12.90 -13.19
N LYS A 328 -22.14 -11.87 -12.42
CA LYS A 328 -21.45 -10.57 -12.49
C LYS A 328 -19.98 -10.69 -12.07
N ALA A 329 -19.70 -11.44 -11.01
CA ALA A 329 -18.33 -11.71 -10.58
C ALA A 329 -17.54 -12.44 -11.66
N ARG A 330 -18.08 -13.53 -12.22
CA ARG A 330 -17.45 -14.28 -13.33
C ARG A 330 -17.17 -13.40 -14.52
N THR A 331 -18.14 -12.60 -14.93
CA THR A 331 -17.96 -11.64 -16.03
C THR A 331 -16.84 -10.66 -15.75
N PHE A 332 -16.77 -10.10 -14.53
CA PHE A 332 -15.76 -9.10 -14.16
C PHE A 332 -14.35 -9.69 -14.04
N PHE A 333 -14.18 -10.79 -13.30
CA PHE A 333 -12.85 -11.36 -13.06
C PHE A 333 -12.28 -12.04 -14.32
N ARG A 334 -13.13 -12.57 -15.22
CA ARG A 334 -12.69 -13.09 -16.52
C ARG A 334 -12.10 -12.05 -17.47
N LEU A 335 -12.35 -10.76 -17.23
CA LEU A 335 -11.68 -9.68 -17.98
C LEU A 335 -10.17 -9.64 -17.70
N PHE A 336 -9.75 -10.10 -16.52
CA PHE A 336 -8.36 -10.07 -16.07
C PHE A 336 -7.71 -11.45 -16.09
N ASP A 337 -8.49 -12.51 -15.89
CA ASP A 337 -8.03 -13.90 -15.94
C ASP A 337 -9.07 -14.78 -16.64
N ARG A 338 -8.82 -15.12 -17.91
CA ARG A 338 -9.78 -15.87 -18.75
C ARG A 338 -10.08 -17.27 -18.21
N ASN A 339 -9.15 -17.85 -17.46
CA ASN A 339 -9.24 -19.22 -16.96
C ASN A 339 -9.73 -19.27 -15.51
N VAL A 340 -10.10 -18.13 -14.91
CA VAL A 340 -10.60 -18.11 -13.55
C VAL A 340 -11.95 -18.82 -13.47
N ASP A 341 -11.99 -19.88 -12.66
CA ASP A 341 -13.23 -20.51 -12.24
C ASP A 341 -13.62 -19.98 -10.85
N ILE A 342 -14.82 -19.43 -10.74
CA ILE A 342 -15.29 -18.78 -9.52
C ILE A 342 -16.29 -19.70 -8.84
N LYS A 343 -15.77 -20.49 -7.91
CA LYS A 343 -16.58 -21.38 -7.07
C LYS A 343 -16.98 -20.72 -5.74
N ILE A 344 -16.12 -19.85 -5.21
CA ILE A 344 -16.28 -19.22 -3.89
C ILE A 344 -16.08 -17.71 -4.00
N LEU A 345 -17.05 -16.96 -3.48
CA LEU A 345 -16.93 -15.52 -3.30
C LEU A 345 -16.68 -15.19 -1.83
N SER A 346 -15.68 -14.35 -1.59
CA SER A 346 -15.42 -13.71 -0.31
C SER A 346 -16.10 -12.34 -0.31
N CYS A 347 -17.05 -12.12 0.59
CA CYS A 347 -17.77 -10.89 0.76
C CYS A 347 -17.45 -10.23 2.11
N GLN A 348 -17.11 -8.94 2.12
CA GLN A 348 -16.86 -8.17 3.34
C GLN A 348 -17.73 -6.91 3.36
N ILE A 349 -18.56 -6.75 4.39
CA ILE A 349 -19.32 -5.53 4.61
C ILE A 349 -18.35 -4.44 5.08
N SER A 350 -18.33 -3.27 4.43
CA SER A 350 -17.31 -2.23 4.71
C SER A 350 -17.34 -1.67 6.14
N SER A 351 -18.48 -1.75 6.82
CA SER A 351 -18.61 -1.37 8.24
C SER A 351 -18.08 -2.43 9.20
N GLU A 352 -17.72 -3.62 8.70
CA GLU A 352 -17.40 -4.79 9.49
C GLU A 352 -16.07 -5.43 9.06
N ARG A 353 -15.53 -6.23 9.97
CA ARG A 353 -14.29 -7.00 9.74
C ARG A 353 -14.56 -8.47 9.41
N ALA A 354 -15.79 -8.92 9.59
CA ALA A 354 -16.18 -10.28 9.29
C ALA A 354 -16.21 -10.50 7.77
N GLN A 355 -15.69 -11.65 7.34
CA GLN A 355 -15.72 -12.08 5.97
C GLN A 355 -16.76 -13.19 5.84
N HIS A 356 -17.63 -13.06 4.85
CA HIS A 356 -18.64 -14.03 4.50
C HIS A 356 -18.17 -14.79 3.26
N PHE A 357 -18.27 -16.11 3.28
CA PHE A 357 -17.98 -16.94 2.12
C PHE A 357 -19.30 -17.42 1.53
N LEU A 358 -19.49 -17.20 0.24
CA LEU A 358 -20.63 -17.68 -0.51
C LEU A 358 -20.18 -18.82 -1.42
N PHE A 359 -20.94 -19.90 -1.41
CA PHE A 359 -20.71 -21.11 -2.22
C PHE A 359 -21.75 -21.24 -3.35
N GLY A 360 -22.47 -20.16 -3.65
CA GLY A 360 -23.48 -20.11 -4.71
C GLY A 360 -24.90 -20.47 -4.27
N SER A 361 -25.12 -20.71 -2.97
CA SER A 361 -26.47 -20.95 -2.45
C SER A 361 -27.25 -19.64 -2.24
N GLU A 362 -28.55 -19.67 -2.50
CA GLU A 362 -29.40 -18.49 -2.33
C GLU A 362 -29.55 -18.10 -0.86
N GLY A 363 -29.61 -19.08 0.05
CA GLY A 363 -29.73 -18.81 1.49
C GLY A 363 -28.54 -18.04 2.06
N GLU A 364 -27.31 -18.34 1.62
CA GLU A 364 -26.11 -17.58 2.02
C GLU A 364 -26.16 -16.14 1.50
N PHE A 365 -26.65 -15.93 0.28
CA PHE A 365 -26.83 -14.61 -0.30
C PHE A 365 -27.89 -13.81 0.48
N GLU A 366 -29.05 -14.38 0.75
CA GLU A 366 -30.11 -13.73 1.53
C GLU A 366 -29.62 -13.34 2.93
N LEU A 367 -28.88 -14.22 3.61
CA LEU A 367 -28.28 -13.94 4.91
C LEU A 367 -27.26 -12.80 4.83
N LEU A 368 -26.42 -12.76 3.80
CA LEU A 368 -25.47 -11.65 3.59
C LEU A 368 -26.21 -10.32 3.38
N ILE A 369 -27.28 -10.30 2.58
CA ILE A 369 -28.08 -9.10 2.34
C ILE A 369 -28.79 -8.64 3.60
N GLN A 370 -29.37 -9.57 4.34
CA GLN A 370 -30.02 -9.28 5.62
C GLN A 370 -29.02 -8.67 6.60
N HIS A 371 -27.84 -9.28 6.72
CA HIS A 371 -26.77 -8.79 7.56
C HIS A 371 -26.35 -7.37 7.17
N ALA A 372 -26.08 -7.13 5.89
CA ALA A 372 -25.72 -5.81 5.38
C ALA A 372 -26.79 -4.75 5.61
N LYS A 373 -28.08 -5.11 5.59
CA LYS A 373 -29.18 -4.19 5.91
C LYS A 373 -29.23 -3.86 7.39
N ASP A 374 -28.88 -4.82 8.25
CA ASP A 374 -28.87 -4.67 9.71
C ASP A 374 -27.59 -3.99 10.23
N SER A 375 -26.51 -3.98 9.44
CA SER A 375 -25.26 -3.30 9.75
C SER A 375 -25.43 -1.78 9.90
N LYS A 376 -24.54 -1.15 10.69
CA LYS A 376 -24.48 0.30 10.83
C LYS A 376 -24.12 0.93 9.49
N SER A 377 -25.07 1.65 8.90
CA SER A 377 -24.83 2.41 7.68
C SER A 377 -23.79 3.51 7.91
N THR A 378 -23.07 3.84 6.84
CA THR A 378 -22.33 5.10 6.74
C THR A 378 -23.28 6.31 6.86
N GLU A 379 -22.74 7.49 7.13
CA GLU A 379 -23.49 8.76 7.26
C GLU A 379 -24.42 9.02 6.05
N ASP A 380 -24.08 8.46 4.88
CA ASP A 380 -24.84 8.59 3.64
C ASP A 380 -26.01 7.59 3.46
N GLY A 381 -26.29 6.74 4.46
CA GLY A 381 -27.34 5.71 4.34
C GLY A 381 -26.96 4.53 3.42
N LYS A 382 -25.68 4.39 3.08
CA LYS A 382 -25.16 3.37 2.15
C LYS A 382 -24.33 2.31 2.88
N VAL A 383 -24.56 1.05 2.52
CA VAL A 383 -23.76 -0.10 2.94
C VAL A 383 -23.09 -0.70 1.71
N THR A 384 -21.77 -0.87 1.77
CA THR A 384 -21.00 -1.46 0.67
C THR A 384 -20.53 -2.85 1.07
N ILE A 385 -20.68 -3.82 0.17
CA ILE A 385 -20.16 -5.17 0.30
C ILE A 385 -19.03 -5.31 -0.71
N GLU A 386 -17.80 -5.42 -0.23
CA GLU A 386 -16.64 -5.73 -1.06
C GLU A 386 -16.64 -7.22 -1.40
N VAL A 387 -16.46 -7.55 -2.67
CA VAL A 387 -16.58 -8.91 -3.20
C VAL A 387 -15.31 -9.29 -3.94
N ASN A 388 -14.71 -10.41 -3.55
CA ASN A 388 -13.50 -10.97 -4.11
C ASN A 388 -13.72 -12.45 -4.46
N HIS A 389 -12.99 -12.99 -5.44
CA HIS A 389 -12.92 -14.44 -5.63
C HIS A 389 -11.82 -15.01 -4.74
N VAL A 390 -12.03 -16.23 -4.24
CA VAL A 390 -10.99 -16.99 -3.53
C VAL A 390 -10.18 -17.75 -4.57
N LEU A 391 -8.86 -17.56 -4.57
CA LEU A 391 -7.97 -18.37 -5.39
C LEU A 391 -7.85 -19.75 -4.72
N GLU A 392 -8.23 -20.81 -5.42
CA GLU A 392 -7.82 -22.16 -5.02
C GLU A 392 -6.29 -22.23 -5.17
N PRO A 393 -5.55 -22.66 -4.13
CA PRO A 393 -4.10 -22.70 -4.11
C PRO A 393 -3.49 -23.70 -5.09
#